data_AF-A0A6G3WTT5-F1
#
_entry.id   AF-A0A6G3WTT5-F1
#
_cell.length_a   1.000
_cell.length_b   1.000
_cell.length_c   1.000
_cell.angle_alpha   90.00
_cell.angle_beta   90.00
_cell.angle_gamma   90.00
#
_symmetry.space_group_name_H-M   'P 1'
#
loop_
_entity.id
_entity.type
_entity.pdbx_description
1 polymer ?
#
loop_
_entity_poly.entity_id
_entity_poly.type
_entity_poly.pdbx_seq_one_letter_code
_entity_poly.pdbx_strand_id
1 'polypeptide(L)'
;SMQACARTLLAAGETERDLYLFDTYEGMTPPTAEDLRRDGRPAQELLDAQGKDRPIWAVASLEDVQAGFDTVPYPKERVHYVRGRVEDTVPGQAPEQISILRLDTD
;
A
#
# COMPACT_ATOMS: atom_id res chain seq x y z
N SER A 1 -0.04 1.64 -8.27
CA SER A 1 -0.54 3.04 -8.39
C SER A 1 0.55 4.08 -8.09
N MET A 2 1.31 3.93 -7.00
CA MET A 2 2.25 4.98 -6.56
C MET A 2 3.40 5.28 -7.52
N GLN A 3 3.90 4.29 -8.28
CA GLN A 3 4.83 4.56 -9.38
C GLN A 3 4.22 5.45 -10.48
N ALA A 4 2.91 5.34 -10.73
CA ALA A 4 2.23 6.21 -11.68
C ALA A 4 2.19 7.66 -11.15
N CYS A 5 1.88 7.85 -9.87
CA CYS A 5 1.95 9.17 -9.22
C CYS A 5 3.35 9.79 -9.34
N ALA A 6 4.39 9.03 -9.02
CA ALA A 6 5.77 9.48 -9.16
C ALA A 6 6.13 9.89 -10.60
N ARG A 7 5.75 9.05 -11.59
CA ARG A 7 5.96 9.35 -13.02
C ARG A 7 5.17 10.57 -13.49
N THR A 8 3.96 10.79 -12.97
CA THR A 8 3.16 11.98 -13.29
C THR A 8 3.80 13.25 -12.72
N LEU A 9 4.29 13.22 -11.49
CA LEU A 9 5.03 14.35 -10.90
C LEU A 9 6.28 14.68 -11.70
N LEU A 10 7.06 13.65 -12.10
CA LEU A 10 8.22 13.83 -12.98
C LEU A 10 7.84 14.43 -14.33
N ALA A 11 6.75 13.97 -14.95
CA ALA A 11 6.27 14.53 -16.22
C ALA A 11 5.83 15.99 -16.08
N ALA A 12 5.42 16.43 -14.88
CA ALA A 12 5.11 17.81 -14.56
C ALA A 12 6.35 18.63 -14.12
N GLY A 13 7.54 18.02 -14.06
CA GLY A 13 8.76 18.67 -13.58
C GLY A 13 8.79 18.88 -12.05
N GLU A 14 7.98 18.15 -11.29
CA GLU A 14 7.85 18.26 -9.84
C GLU A 14 8.59 17.10 -9.15
N THR A 15 9.58 17.43 -8.32
CA THR A 15 10.45 16.48 -7.60
C THR A 15 10.51 16.73 -6.10
N GLU A 16 9.84 17.75 -5.60
CA GLU A 16 9.93 18.17 -4.19
C GLU A 16 8.80 17.63 -3.31
N ARG A 17 7.91 16.80 -3.87
CA ARG A 17 6.78 16.21 -3.14
C ARG A 17 7.18 14.91 -2.49
N ASP A 18 6.88 14.78 -1.22
CA ASP A 18 7.03 13.53 -0.50
C ASP A 18 5.89 12.56 -0.84
N LEU A 19 6.25 11.30 -1.12
CA LEU A 19 5.35 10.18 -1.33
C LEU A 19 5.42 9.26 -0.12
N TYR A 20 4.34 9.20 0.66
CA TYR A 20 4.23 8.28 1.78
C TYR A 20 3.43 7.04 1.37
N LEU A 21 4.04 5.87 1.50
CA LEU A 21 3.48 4.58 1.16
C LEU A 21 3.28 3.79 2.46
N PHE A 22 2.03 3.67 2.90
CA PHE A 22 1.65 2.87 4.06
C PHE A 22 1.19 1.49 3.60
N ASP A 23 1.82 0.44 4.09
CA ASP A 23 1.47 -0.94 3.77
C ASP A 23 2.03 -1.89 4.84
N THR A 24 1.43 -3.07 4.99
CA THR A 24 2.04 -4.14 5.78
C THR A 24 3.30 -4.68 5.09
N TYR A 25 3.35 -4.61 3.76
CA TYR A 25 4.32 -5.27 2.88
C TYR A 25 4.37 -6.80 3.08
N GLU A 26 3.29 -7.36 3.62
CA GLU A 26 3.13 -8.78 3.94
C GLU A 26 1.82 -9.33 3.38
N GLY A 27 1.09 -8.52 2.60
CA GLY A 27 -0.25 -8.79 2.11
C GLY A 27 -1.34 -8.44 3.12
N MET A 28 -2.55 -8.94 2.85
CA MET A 28 -3.71 -8.66 3.70
C MET A 28 -3.55 -9.24 5.12
N THR A 29 -4.05 -8.51 6.10
CA THR A 29 -4.23 -9.03 7.45
C THR A 29 -5.31 -10.12 7.45
N PRO A 30 -5.25 -11.09 8.39
CA PRO A 30 -6.33 -12.05 8.54
C PRO A 30 -7.67 -11.32 8.80
N PRO A 31 -8.74 -11.69 8.08
CA PRO A 31 -10.07 -11.16 8.31
C PRO A 31 -10.56 -11.45 9.74
N THR A 32 -11.37 -10.54 10.24
CA THR A 32 -12.16 -10.69 11.47
C THR A 32 -13.57 -11.17 11.14
N ALA A 33 -14.39 -11.40 12.17
CA ALA A 33 -15.79 -11.81 12.00
C ALA A 33 -16.65 -10.73 11.32
N GLU A 34 -16.24 -9.46 11.38
CA GLU A 34 -16.95 -8.34 10.78
C GLU A 34 -16.65 -8.19 9.28
N ASP A 35 -15.60 -8.86 8.80
CA ASP A 35 -15.19 -8.83 7.40
C ASP A 35 -16.05 -9.80 6.59
N LEU A 36 -17.18 -9.27 6.12
CA LEU A 36 -18.18 -10.00 5.35
C LEU A 36 -18.10 -9.61 3.87
N ARG A 37 -18.21 -10.62 3.00
CA ARG A 37 -18.44 -10.43 1.58
C ARG A 37 -19.82 -9.81 1.36
N ARG A 38 -20.05 -9.26 0.17
CA ARG A 38 -21.35 -8.67 -0.22
C ARG A 38 -22.54 -9.62 -0.11
N ASP A 39 -22.31 -10.93 -0.14
CA ASP A 39 -23.33 -11.98 0.04
C ASP A 39 -23.53 -12.39 1.50
N GLY A 40 -22.88 -11.71 2.45
CA GLY A 40 -22.94 -11.96 3.88
C GLY A 40 -22.06 -13.12 4.37
N ARG A 41 -21.29 -13.77 3.48
CA ARG A 41 -20.37 -14.85 3.88
C ARG A 41 -19.07 -14.28 4.44
N PRO A 42 -18.42 -14.93 5.42
CA PRO A 42 -17.14 -14.49 5.95
C PRO A 42 -16.06 -14.39 4.86
N ALA A 43 -15.28 -13.31 4.86
CA ALA A 43 -14.11 -13.19 3.99
C ALA A 43 -13.06 -14.28 4.27
N GLN A 44 -13.01 -14.78 5.51
CA GLN A 44 -12.15 -15.90 5.91
C GLN A 44 -12.36 -17.14 5.03
N GLU A 45 -13.60 -17.48 4.65
CA GLU A 45 -13.88 -18.63 3.78
C GLU A 45 -13.22 -18.52 2.40
N LEU A 46 -13.10 -17.29 1.88
CA LEU A 46 -12.45 -17.01 0.60
C LEU A 46 -10.93 -17.19 0.69
N LEU A 47 -10.34 -16.74 1.79
CA LEU A 47 -8.90 -16.79 2.02
C LEU A 47 -8.43 -18.19 2.39
N ASP A 48 -9.18 -18.93 3.22
CA ASP A 48 -8.84 -20.31 3.60
C ASP A 48 -8.85 -21.27 2.41
N ALA A 49 -9.68 -20.99 1.40
CA ALA A 49 -9.73 -21.76 0.18
C ALA A 49 -8.46 -21.61 -0.70
N GLN A 50 -7.55 -20.68 -0.37
CA GLN A 50 -6.39 -20.34 -1.19
C GLN A 50 -5.09 -20.19 -0.36
N GLY A 51 -3.99 -20.74 -0.86
CA GLY A 51 -2.66 -20.51 -0.27
C GLY A 51 -2.24 -19.04 -0.32
N LYS A 52 -1.36 -18.63 0.61
CA LYS A 52 -0.83 -17.25 0.69
C LYS A 52 -0.01 -16.81 -0.53
N ASP A 53 0.40 -17.76 -1.35
CA ASP A 53 1.05 -17.55 -2.65
C ASP A 53 0.08 -17.07 -3.74
N ARG A 54 -1.22 -17.02 -3.46
CA ARG A 54 -2.24 -16.60 -4.44
C ARG A 54 -2.44 -15.08 -4.46
N PRO A 55 -2.78 -14.50 -5.63
CA PRO A 55 -2.99 -13.05 -5.77
C PRO A 55 -4.03 -12.47 -4.82
N ILE A 56 -4.96 -13.29 -4.32
CA ILE A 56 -5.99 -12.86 -3.38
C ILE A 56 -5.40 -12.28 -2.09
N TRP A 57 -4.21 -12.72 -1.68
CA TRP A 57 -3.54 -12.20 -0.48
C TRP A 57 -2.81 -10.87 -0.71
N ALA A 58 -2.76 -10.39 -1.96
CA ALA A 58 -2.17 -9.11 -2.36
C ALA A 58 -0.73 -8.90 -1.83
N VAL A 59 0.06 -9.98 -1.75
CA VAL A 59 1.41 -9.93 -1.19
C VAL A 59 2.34 -9.19 -2.16
N ALA A 60 2.94 -8.10 -1.67
CA ALA A 60 4.08 -7.44 -2.26
C ALA A 60 5.06 -7.07 -1.13
N SER A 61 6.27 -7.63 -1.17
CA SER A 61 7.27 -7.36 -0.13
C SER A 61 7.81 -5.94 -0.21
N LEU A 62 8.42 -5.45 0.87
CA LEU A 62 9.04 -4.12 0.87
C LEU A 62 10.14 -4.07 -0.21
N GLU A 63 10.90 -5.15 -0.34
CA GLU A 63 11.93 -5.33 -1.35
C GLU A 63 11.36 -5.27 -2.78
N ASP A 64 10.22 -5.92 -3.04
CA ASP A 64 9.56 -5.85 -4.36
C ASP A 64 9.12 -4.42 -4.70
N VAL A 65 8.55 -3.71 -3.72
CA VAL A 65 8.08 -2.34 -3.91
C VAL A 65 9.26 -1.39 -4.13
N GLN A 66 10.33 -1.52 -3.34
CA GLN A 66 11.57 -0.76 -3.51
C GLN A 66 12.21 -1.02 -4.88
N ALA A 67 12.32 -2.29 -5.29
CA ALA A 67 12.84 -2.66 -6.61
C ALA A 67 12.00 -2.07 -7.75
N GLY A 68 10.68 -2.04 -7.58
CA GLY A 68 9.79 -1.34 -8.52
C GLY A 68 10.08 0.16 -8.60
N PHE A 69 10.24 0.83 -7.47
CA PHE A 69 10.58 2.25 -7.40
C PHE A 69 11.99 2.57 -7.90
N ASP A 70 12.95 1.65 -7.78
CA ASP A 70 14.30 1.82 -8.35
C ASP A 70 14.29 1.99 -9.88
N THR A 71 13.21 1.57 -10.56
CA THR A 71 13.00 1.79 -12.01
C THR A 71 12.37 3.15 -12.35
N VAL A 72 12.05 3.96 -11.34
CA VAL A 72 11.44 5.28 -11.46
C VAL A 72 12.47 6.32 -11.02
N PRO A 73 12.84 7.31 -11.85
CA PRO A 73 13.85 8.31 -11.49
C PRO A 73 13.27 9.41 -10.58
N TYR A 74 12.55 9.03 -9.53
CA TYR A 74 12.08 9.93 -8.48
C TYR A 74 13.14 10.03 -7.37
N PRO A 75 13.31 11.19 -6.71
CA PRO A 75 14.25 11.29 -5.59
C PRO A 75 13.90 10.26 -4.50
N LYS A 76 14.85 9.38 -4.17
CA LYS A 76 14.60 8.23 -3.29
C LYS A 76 14.32 8.68 -1.86
N GLU A 77 14.95 9.76 -1.43
CA GLU A 77 14.76 10.43 -0.16
C GLU A 77 13.36 11.04 0.02
N ARG A 78 12.60 11.20 -1.07
CA ARG A 78 11.21 11.68 -1.06
C ARG A 78 10.20 10.54 -1.04
N VAL A 79 10.64 9.28 -1.08
CA VAL A 79 9.76 8.10 -1.00
C VAL A 79 9.89 7.47 0.38
N HIS A 80 8.84 7.62 1.18
CA HIS A 80 8.78 7.14 2.56
C HIS A 80 7.97 5.86 2.63
N TYR A 81 8.63 4.75 2.92
CA TYR A 81 7.97 3.46 3.12
C TYR A 81 7.62 3.30 4.60
N VAL A 82 6.33 3.28 4.92
CA VAL A 82 5.83 3.11 6.29
C VAL A 82 5.28 1.70 6.43
N ARG A 83 6.09 0.82 7.01
CA ARG A 83 5.73 -0.59 7.23
C ARG A 83 4.87 -0.75 8.48
N GLY A 84 3.74 -1.41 8.31
CA GLY A 84 2.85 -1.81 9.40
C GLY A 84 1.38 -1.69 9.01
N ARG A 85 0.49 -2.20 9.87
CA ARG A 85 -0.95 -2.02 9.65
C ARG A 85 -1.30 -0.54 9.79
N VAL A 86 -2.31 -0.09 9.05
CA VAL A 86 -2.70 1.33 9.05
C VAL A 86 -3.19 1.79 10.43
N GLU A 87 -3.86 0.92 11.18
CA GLU A 87 -4.31 1.20 12.55
C GLU A 87 -3.16 1.39 13.56
N ASP A 88 -1.97 0.87 13.26
CA ASP A 88 -0.80 0.99 14.13
C ASP A 88 0.10 2.18 13.70
N THR A 89 0.05 2.56 12.42
CA THR A 89 0.99 3.52 11.81
C THR A 89 0.37 4.90 11.61
N VAL A 90 -0.94 4.99 11.41
CA VAL A 90 -1.68 6.24 11.22
C VAL A 90 -2.40 6.61 12.52
N PRO A 91 -2.37 7.89 12.94
CA PRO A 91 -1.76 9.05 12.26
C PRO A 91 -0.28 9.28 12.61
N GLY A 92 0.32 8.48 13.49
CA GLY A 92 1.63 8.78 14.10
C GLY A 92 2.80 8.97 13.12
N GLN A 93 2.73 8.33 11.95
CA GLN A 93 3.75 8.45 10.89
C GLN A 93 3.23 9.18 9.64
N ALA A 94 2.00 9.72 9.68
CA ALA A 94 1.44 10.49 8.58
C ALA A 94 2.04 11.91 8.51
N PRO A 95 2.20 12.49 7.32
CA PRO A 95 2.60 13.89 7.20
C PRO A 95 1.48 14.80 7.74
N GLU A 96 1.87 15.97 8.26
CA GLU A 96 0.92 16.95 8.81
C GLU A 96 -0.05 17.52 7.76
N GLN A 97 0.36 17.54 6.48
CA GLN A 97 -0.41 18.08 5.38
C GLN A 97 -0.47 17.09 4.22
N ILE A 98 -1.66 16.93 3.64
CA ILE A 98 -1.91 16.00 2.56
C ILE A 98 -2.55 16.75 1.39
N SER A 99 -1.89 16.71 0.22
CA SER A 99 -2.47 17.22 -1.04
C SER A 99 -3.37 16.19 -1.72
N ILE A 100 -2.99 14.91 -1.66
CA ILE A 100 -3.73 13.78 -2.25
C ILE A 100 -3.68 12.62 -1.26
N LEU A 101 -4.86 12.10 -0.90
CA LEU A 101 -5.01 10.86 -0.13
C LEU A 101 -5.63 9.79 -1.03
N ARG A 102 -4.87 8.74 -1.34
CA ARG A 102 -5.38 7.58 -2.08
C ARG A 102 -5.54 6.41 -1.11
N LEU A 103 -6.79 6.10 -0.77
CA LEU A 103 -7.14 4.89 -0.03
C LEU A 103 -7.41 3.77 -1.02
N ASP A 104 -6.67 2.67 -0.89
CA ASP A 104 -6.74 1.49 -1.76
C ASP A 104 -6.56 0.24 -0.90
N THR A 105 -7.34 0.21 0.18
CA THR A 105 -7.45 -0.91 1.10
C THR A 105 -8.78 -1.61 0.79
N ASP A 106 -8.73 -2.91 0.57
CA ASP A 106 -9.92 -3.76 0.38
C ASP A 106 -10.43 -4.33 1.70
#